data_AF-A0A7C3HM14-F1
#
_entry.id   AF-A0A7C3HM14-F1
#
_cell.length_a   1.000
_cell.length_b   1.000
_cell.length_c   1.000
_cell.angle_alpha   90.00
_cell.angle_beta   90.00
_cell.angle_gamma   90.00
#
_symmetry.space_group_name_H-M   'P 1'
#
loop_
_entity.id
_entity.type
_entity.pdbx_description
1 polymer ?
#
loop_
_entity_poly.entity_id
_entity_poly.type
_entity_poly.pdbx_seq_one_letter_code
_entity_poly.pdbx_strand_id
1 'polypeptide(L)'
;MNHALLAEKSIATEEKQLIERFVNSLWLESGLSENTRRSYQSDLYLCAEWLANKQVKLCVADRQSILSFLAYKIKAGCKPRTTARILSSLKRYYQFL
;
A
#
# COMPACT_ATOMS: atom_id res chain seq x y z
N MET A 1 -14.85 -15.32 7.71
CA MET A 1 -13.46 -15.74 7.96
C MET A 1 -12.71 -14.55 8.49
N ASN A 2 -12.45 -14.58 9.80
CA ASN A 2 -12.05 -13.48 10.66
C ASN A 2 -10.58 -13.09 10.46
N HIS A 3 -10.32 -11.84 10.08
CA HIS A 3 -9.02 -11.17 10.24
C HIS A 3 -9.13 -9.73 10.75
N ALA A 4 -10.28 -9.31 11.28
CA ALA A 4 -10.53 -7.91 11.67
C ALA A 4 -10.30 -7.62 13.17
N LEU A 5 -9.35 -8.32 13.80
CA LEU A 5 -8.89 -8.00 15.17
C LEU A 5 -7.37 -7.83 15.16
N LEU A 6 -6.89 -6.86 14.37
CA LEU A 6 -5.55 -6.29 14.54
C LEU A 6 -5.58 -4.80 14.17
N ALA A 7 -5.22 -3.98 15.17
CA ALA A 7 -4.57 -2.68 15.07
C ALA A 7 -5.45 -1.42 15.08
N GLU A 8 -5.63 -0.88 16.27
CA GLU A 8 -5.91 0.55 16.52
C GLU A 8 -4.73 1.49 16.14
N LYS A 9 -3.79 1.06 15.30
CA LYS A 9 -2.73 1.92 14.76
C LYS A 9 -3.16 2.47 13.40
N SER A 10 -3.78 3.64 13.45
CA SER A 10 -4.08 4.43 12.25
C SER A 10 -2.78 4.88 11.59
N ILE A 11 -2.71 4.77 10.26
CA ILE A 11 -1.62 5.33 9.43
C ILE A 11 -1.40 6.80 9.82
N ALA A 12 -0.14 7.24 9.93
CA ALA A 12 0.20 8.63 10.26
C ALA A 12 -0.37 9.61 9.21
N THR A 13 -0.77 10.81 9.63
CA THR A 13 -1.37 11.82 8.73
C THR A 13 -0.44 12.16 7.57
N GLU A 14 0.86 12.24 7.82
CA GLU A 14 1.87 12.54 6.79
C GLU A 14 1.97 11.43 5.74
N GLU A 15 1.80 10.16 6.13
CA GLU A 15 1.77 9.03 5.20
C GLU A 15 0.50 9.04 4.35
N LYS A 16 -0.66 9.35 4.95
CA LYS A 16 -1.92 9.50 4.21
C LYS A 16 -1.79 10.60 3.15
N GLN A 17 -1.28 11.76 3.54
CA GLN A 17 -1.04 12.88 2.61
C GLN A 17 -0.06 12.52 1.49
N LEU A 18 0.99 11.76 1.78
CA LEU A 18 1.96 11.34 0.76
C LEU A 18 1.34 10.35 -0.24
N ILE A 19 0.52 9.41 0.24
CA ILE A 19 -0.25 8.49 -0.61
C ILE A 19 -1.26 9.28 -1.46
N GLU A 20 -1.95 10.26 -0.89
CA GLU A 20 -2.87 11.13 -1.63
C GLU A 20 -2.15 11.95 -2.72
N ARG A 21 -0.99 12.54 -2.41
CA ARG A 21 -0.16 13.24 -3.40
C ARG A 21 0.21 12.34 -4.58
N PHE A 22 0.64 11.11 -4.30
CA PHE A 22 0.92 10.12 -5.33
C PHE A 22 -0.32 9.78 -6.17
N VAL A 23 -1.46 9.49 -5.54
CA VAL A 23 -2.68 9.13 -6.27
C VAL A 23 -3.18 10.29 -7.13
N ASN A 24 -2.97 11.53 -6.67
CA ASN A 24 -3.28 12.74 -7.43
C ASN A 24 -2.30 12.99 -8.58
N SER A 25 -1.00 12.68 -8.44
CA SER A 25 -0.06 12.78 -9.57
C SER A 25 -0.40 11.79 -10.68
N LEU A 26 -0.84 10.57 -10.34
CA LEU A 26 -1.35 9.60 -11.30
C LEU A 26 -2.57 10.12 -12.10
N TRP A 27 -3.39 10.98 -11.51
CA TRP A 27 -4.50 11.61 -12.21
C TRP A 27 -4.01 12.58 -13.27
N LEU A 28 -3.12 13.48 -12.88
CA LEU A 28 -2.61 14.56 -13.72
C LEU A 28 -1.79 14.02 -14.91
N GLU A 29 -0.99 12.98 -14.68
CA GLU A 29 -0.05 12.47 -15.69
C GLU A 29 -0.66 11.47 -16.67
N SER A 30 -1.71 10.74 -16.26
CA SER A 30 -2.15 9.54 -16.99
C SER A 30 -3.66 9.47 -17.24
N GLY A 31 -4.45 10.45 -16.79
CA GLY A 31 -5.91 10.46 -16.99
C GLY A 31 -6.61 9.22 -16.43
N LEU A 32 -6.03 8.59 -15.41
CA LEU A 32 -6.49 7.30 -14.90
C LEU A 32 -7.88 7.41 -14.26
N SER A 33 -8.74 6.43 -14.55
CA SER A 33 -10.07 6.35 -13.94
C SER A 33 -10.02 6.41 -12.40
N GLU A 34 -11.08 6.93 -11.79
CA GLU A 34 -11.27 6.92 -10.34
C GLU A 34 -11.07 5.53 -9.72
N ASN A 35 -11.55 4.48 -10.40
CA ASN A 35 -11.41 3.10 -9.93
C ASN A 35 -9.95 2.64 -9.88
N THR A 36 -9.16 3.06 -10.87
CA THR A 36 -7.72 2.78 -10.89
C THR A 36 -7.03 3.50 -9.73
N ARG A 37 -7.33 4.79 -9.51
CA ARG A 37 -6.77 5.58 -8.40
C ARG A 37 -7.10 4.98 -7.03
N ARG A 38 -8.36 4.60 -6.80
CA ARG A 38 -8.77 3.91 -5.57
C ARG A 38 -8.05 2.58 -5.38
N SER A 39 -7.82 1.84 -6.45
CA SER A 39 -7.07 0.57 -6.39
C SER A 39 -5.63 0.76 -5.91
N TYR A 40 -4.93 1.80 -6.42
CA TYR A 40 -3.60 2.17 -5.92
C TYR A 40 -3.65 2.61 -4.45
N GLN A 41 -4.59 3.50 -4.10
CA GLN A 41 -4.75 3.99 -2.74
C GLN A 41 -4.98 2.86 -1.73
N SER A 42 -5.92 1.96 -2.02
CA SER A 42 -6.22 0.82 -1.14
C SER A 42 -5.03 -0.12 -0.98
N ASP A 43 -4.23 -0.36 -2.02
CA ASP A 43 -3.03 -1.20 -1.90
C ASP A 43 -1.98 -0.57 -0.98
N LEU A 44 -1.76 0.73 -1.13
CA LEU A 44 -0.79 1.47 -0.32
C LEU A 44 -1.23 1.56 1.14
N TYR A 45 -2.52 1.81 1.40
CA TYR A 45 -3.07 1.79 2.76
C TYR A 45 -2.95 0.42 3.41
N LEU A 46 -3.25 -0.67 2.71
CA LEU A 46 -3.08 -2.02 3.24
C LEU A 46 -1.62 -2.32 3.63
N CYS A 47 -0.65 -1.79 2.89
CA CYS A 47 0.77 -1.95 3.21
C CYS A 47 1.17 -1.05 4.38
N ALA A 48 0.78 0.23 4.35
CA ALA A 48 1.08 1.20 5.40
C ALA A 48 0.51 0.75 6.77
N GLU A 49 -0.72 0.26 6.83
CA GLU A 49 -1.31 -0.30 8.06
C GLU A 49 -0.51 -1.48 8.59
N TRP A 50 -0.09 -2.38 7.70
CA TRP A 50 0.71 -3.54 8.11
C TRP A 50 2.10 -3.13 8.60
N LEU A 51 2.72 -2.11 7.99
CA LEU A 51 4.02 -1.57 8.42
C LEU A 51 3.92 -0.76 9.72
N ALA A 52 2.82 -0.04 9.94
CA ALA A 52 2.57 0.73 11.16
C ALA A 52 2.55 -0.19 12.41
N ASN A 53 2.05 -1.41 12.26
CA ASN A 53 2.13 -2.45 13.29
C ASN A 53 3.57 -2.82 13.67
N LYS A 54 4.53 -2.58 12.77
CA LYS A 54 5.96 -2.79 12.95
C LYS A 54 6.73 -1.51 13.21
N GLN A 55 6.03 -0.38 13.43
CA GLN A 55 6.62 0.96 13.59
C GLN A 55 7.47 1.41 12.40
N VAL A 56 7.18 0.90 11.20
CA VAL A 56 7.83 1.31 9.94
C VAL A 56 6.84 2.15 9.15
N LYS A 57 7.31 3.27 8.58
CA LYS A 57 6.51 4.08 7.64
C LYS A 57 6.73 3.56 6.22
N LEU A 58 5.70 3.58 5.39
CA LEU A 58 5.75 3.12 4.01
C LEU A 58 6.82 3.86 3.19
N CYS A 59 6.98 5.17 3.39
CA CYS A 59 7.94 6.00 2.66
C CYS A 59 9.41 5.65 2.91
N VAL A 60 9.73 4.99 4.02
CA VAL A 60 11.11 4.58 4.38
C VAL A 60 11.25 3.06 4.49
N ALA A 61 10.20 2.31 4.17
CA ALA A 61 10.23 0.86 4.24
C ALA A 61 11.22 0.32 3.21
N ASP A 62 12.11 -0.55 3.67
CA ASP A 62 13.10 -1.19 2.83
C ASP A 62 12.52 -2.38 2.05
N ARG A 63 13.34 -2.93 1.15
CA ARG A 63 12.98 -4.12 0.35
C ARG A 63 12.52 -5.28 1.25
N GLN A 64 13.18 -5.49 2.37
CA GLN A 64 12.89 -6.61 3.27
C GLN A 64 11.50 -6.46 3.91
N SER A 65 11.13 -5.25 4.32
CA SER A 65 9.82 -4.92 4.86
C SER A 65 8.71 -5.19 3.83
N ILE A 66 8.93 -4.79 2.57
CA ILE A 66 7.99 -5.04 1.48
C ILE A 66 7.86 -6.52 1.15
N LEU A 67 8.95 -7.26 1.05
CA LEU A 67 8.91 -8.71 0.82
C LEU A 67 8.18 -9.44 1.97
N SER A 68 8.40 -9.00 3.20
CA SER A 68 7.73 -9.55 4.39
C SER A 68 6.21 -9.32 4.35
N PHE A 69 5.78 -8.14 3.90
CA PHE A 69 4.36 -7.83 3.69
C PHE A 69 3.72 -8.73 2.60
N LEU A 70 4.39 -8.88 1.46
CA LEU A 70 3.89 -9.72 0.36
C LEU A 70 3.80 -11.19 0.79
N ALA A 71 4.82 -11.68 1.50
CA ALA A 71 4.81 -13.03 2.07
C ALA A 71 3.66 -13.22 3.08
N TYR A 72 3.39 -12.22 3.93
CA TYR A 72 2.24 -12.23 4.84
C TYR A 72 0.92 -12.35 4.07
N LYS A 73 0.71 -11.54 3.01
CA LYS A 73 -0.51 -11.61 2.18
C LYS A 73 -0.67 -12.96 1.49
N ILE A 74 0.41 -13.53 0.96
CA ILE A 74 0.38 -14.86 0.31
C ILE A 74 0.01 -15.93 1.34
N LYS A 75 0.63 -15.92 2.53
CA LYS A 75 0.30 -16.87 3.62
C LYS A 75 -1.15 -16.74 4.09
N ALA A 76 -1.72 -15.54 4.02
CA ALA A 76 -3.14 -15.29 4.31
C ALA A 76 -4.10 -15.69 3.17
N GLY A 77 -3.62 -16.38 2.13
CA GLY A 77 -4.44 -16.87 1.01
C GLY A 77 -4.79 -15.81 -0.03
N CYS A 78 -4.08 -14.67 -0.07
CA CYS A 78 -4.32 -13.65 -1.08
C CYS A 78 -3.99 -14.18 -2.48
N LYS A 79 -4.91 -13.97 -3.44
CA LYS A 79 -4.76 -14.47 -4.82
C LYS A 79 -3.53 -13.84 -5.50
N PRO A 80 -2.82 -14.59 -6.37
CA PRO A 80 -1.64 -14.08 -7.08
C PRO A 80 -1.88 -12.76 -7.83
N ARG A 81 -3.04 -12.61 -8.48
CA ARG A 81 -3.44 -11.38 -9.19
C ARG A 81 -3.48 -10.16 -8.26
N THR A 82 -3.98 -10.33 -7.03
CA THR A 82 -4.06 -9.25 -6.05
C THR A 82 -2.67 -8.87 -5.53
N THR A 83 -1.84 -9.86 -5.21
CA THR A 83 -0.45 -9.62 -4.77
C THR A 83 0.38 -8.96 -5.87
N ALA A 84 0.22 -9.35 -7.14
CA ALA A 84 0.88 -8.72 -8.28
C ALA A 84 0.45 -7.25 -8.47
N ARG A 85 -0.84 -6.96 -8.28
CA ARG A 85 -1.38 -5.60 -8.29
C ARG A 85 -0.80 -4.75 -7.17
N ILE A 86 -0.79 -5.27 -5.94
CA ILE A 86 -0.16 -4.61 -4.77
C ILE A 86 1.32 -4.30 -5.05
N LEU A 87 2.08 -5.26 -5.58
CA LEU A 87 3.49 -5.05 -5.92
C LEU A 87 3.66 -3.96 -6.99
N SER A 88 2.77 -3.91 -7.98
CA SER A 88 2.79 -2.87 -9.02
C SER A 88 2.48 -1.49 -8.44
N SER A 89 1.51 -1.40 -7.53
CA SER A 89 1.18 -0.19 -6.78
C SER A 89 2.37 0.32 -5.96
N LEU A 90 3.05 -0.58 -5.24
CA LEU A 90 4.25 -0.26 -4.46
C LEU A 90 5.39 0.23 -5.34
N LYS A 91 5.69 -0.47 -6.44
CA LYS A 91 6.74 -0.05 -7.38
C LYS A 91 6.52 1.36 -7.91
N ARG A 92 5.29 1.67 -8.33
CA ARG A 92 4.97 2.99 -8.89
C ARG A 92 5.00 4.08 -7.82
N TYR A 93 4.59 3.77 -6.59
CA TYR A 93 4.72 4.69 -5.45
C TYR A 93 6.19 5.02 -5.15
N TYR A 94 7.07 4.02 -5.07
CA TYR A 94 8.50 4.27 -4.83
C TYR A 94 9.24 4.95 -5.99
N GLN A 95 8.69 4.91 -7.21
CA GLN A 95 9.20 5.71 -8.34
C GLN A 95 8.77 7.19 -8.26
N PHE A 96 7.71 7.49 -7.53
CA PHE A 96 7.20 8.85 -7.34
C PHE A 96 7.87 9.58 -6.17
N LEU A 97 8.32 8.84 -5.15
CA LEU A 97 9.08 9.39 -4.02
C LEU A 97 10.46 9.88 -4.46
#